data_AF-A0A9P0BVS0-F1
#
_entry.id   AF-A0A9P0BVS0-F1
#
_cell.length_a   1.000
_cell.length_b   1.000
_cell.length_c   1.000
_cell.angle_alpha   90.00
_cell.angle_beta   90.00
_cell.angle_gamma   90.00
#
_symmetry.space_group_name_H-M   'P 1'
#
loop_
_entity.id
_entity.type
_entity.pdbx_description
1 polymer ?
#
loop_
_entity_poly.entity_id
_entity_poly.type
_entity_poly.pdbx_seq_one_letter_code
_entity_poly.pdbx_strand_id
1 'polypeptide(L)'
;MGCNTSSEAKTTKDEKNEKNNAENQTNTATEEKQKATEEKSEEQAATKIQAAFRGHRTRKSMSMKTSKQQPQPEPQPTKAELEAEFRADDKELCNAATKIQASFRGHQARKEKEQAVKDQEQQDKEDIEKIDLSDPNLNKAATKIQASFRGHKVRKDVK
;
A
#
# COMPACT_ATOMS: atom_id res chain seq x y z
N MET A 1 67.12 47.15 4.49
CA MET A 1 67.45 45.94 3.70
C MET A 1 67.52 44.81 4.71
N GLY A 2 66.44 44.11 5.06
CA GLY A 2 65.47 43.44 4.21
C GLY A 2 65.64 41.93 4.45
N CYS A 3 65.36 41.46 5.67
CA CYS A 3 65.43 40.05 6.05
C CYS A 3 64.21 39.32 5.45
N ASN A 4 64.42 38.32 4.61
CA ASN A 4 63.38 37.43 4.13
C ASN A 4 63.43 36.09 4.88
N THR A 5 62.24 35.68 5.32
CA THR A 5 61.87 34.55 6.16
C THR A 5 61.80 33.23 5.38
N SER A 6 62.47 32.19 5.89
CA SER A 6 62.41 30.81 5.40
C SER A 6 61.68 29.93 6.42
N SER A 7 60.37 29.74 6.31
CA SER A 7 59.66 28.72 7.11
C SER A 7 58.24 28.33 6.67
N GLU A 8 57.82 28.46 5.41
CA GLU A 8 56.42 28.14 5.02
C GLU A 8 56.30 27.36 3.70
N ALA A 9 57.07 26.28 3.53
CA ALA A 9 57.00 25.45 2.32
C ALA A 9 56.87 23.94 2.58
N LYS A 10 56.29 23.53 3.72
CA LYS A 10 56.10 22.10 4.04
C LYS A 10 54.69 21.68 4.48
N THR A 11 53.70 22.55 4.58
CA THR A 11 52.39 22.18 5.15
C THR A 11 51.21 22.13 4.17
N THR A 12 51.41 22.38 2.87
CA THR A 12 50.26 22.50 1.92
C THR A 12 50.11 21.34 0.93
N LYS A 13 50.99 20.31 0.97
CA LYS A 13 50.91 19.14 0.09
C LYS A 13 50.27 17.90 0.71
N ASP A 14 50.25 17.78 2.04
CA ASP A 14 49.73 16.57 2.70
C ASP A 14 48.20 16.63 2.95
N GLU A 15 47.61 17.81 3.23
CA GLU A 15 46.16 17.93 3.45
C GLU A 15 45.30 17.75 2.19
N LYS A 16 45.88 17.92 1.00
CA LYS A 16 45.18 17.72 -0.29
C LYS A 16 45.16 16.27 -0.74
N ASN A 17 46.01 15.39 -0.19
CA ASN A 17 46.07 13.98 -0.59
C ASN A 17 45.19 13.08 0.29
N GLU A 18 44.94 13.45 1.55
CA GLU A 18 44.01 12.71 2.43
C GLU A 18 42.53 12.92 2.08
N LYS A 19 42.15 14.14 1.65
CA LYS A 19 40.74 14.45 1.29
C LYS A 19 40.28 13.73 0.01
N ASN A 20 41.16 13.63 -0.99
CA ASN A 20 40.85 12.95 -2.26
C ASN A 20 40.78 11.41 -2.14
N ASN A 21 41.46 10.82 -1.16
CA ASN A 21 41.40 9.37 -0.91
C ASN A 21 40.15 8.99 -0.09
N ALA A 22 39.73 9.85 0.85
CA ALA A 22 38.50 9.65 1.63
C ALA A 22 37.24 9.76 0.76
N GLU A 23 37.15 10.74 -0.16
CA GLU A 23 35.99 10.91 -1.05
C GLU A 23 35.86 9.78 -2.10
N ASN A 24 36.98 9.20 -2.55
CA ASN A 24 36.99 8.10 -3.51
C ASN A 24 36.64 6.74 -2.86
N GLN A 25 37.04 6.51 -1.59
CA GLN A 25 36.62 5.35 -0.82
C GLN A 25 35.13 5.40 -0.40
N THR A 26 34.56 6.59 -0.19
CA THR A 26 33.13 6.72 0.14
C THR A 26 32.21 6.52 -1.07
N ASN A 27 32.63 6.92 -2.28
CA ASN A 27 31.83 6.76 -3.50
C ASN A 27 31.76 5.29 -3.97
N THR A 28 32.89 4.58 -3.91
CA THR A 28 32.96 3.14 -4.25
C THR A 28 32.14 2.28 -3.28
N ALA A 29 32.18 2.57 -1.98
CA ALA A 29 31.37 1.87 -0.97
C ALA A 29 29.85 2.13 -1.10
N THR A 30 29.44 3.28 -1.62
CA THR A 30 28.02 3.59 -1.89
C THR A 30 27.49 2.91 -3.14
N GLU A 31 28.30 2.80 -4.20
CA GLU A 31 27.90 2.13 -5.45
C GLU A 31 27.78 0.60 -5.28
N GLU A 32 28.70 -0.03 -4.54
CA GLU A 32 28.62 -1.47 -4.23
C GLU A 32 27.40 -1.79 -3.35
N LYS A 33 27.07 -0.91 -2.40
CA LYS A 33 25.90 -1.07 -1.53
C LYS A 33 24.58 -0.85 -2.29
N GLN A 34 24.54 0.08 -3.24
CA GLN A 34 23.39 0.31 -4.12
C GLN A 34 23.16 -0.86 -5.08
N LYS A 35 24.23 -1.36 -5.71
CA LYS A 35 24.19 -2.53 -6.60
C LYS A 35 23.72 -3.79 -5.87
N ALA A 36 24.20 -4.03 -4.65
CA ALA A 36 23.76 -5.15 -3.82
C ALA A 36 22.28 -5.03 -3.37
N THR A 37 21.76 -3.82 -3.17
CA THR A 37 20.34 -3.61 -2.87
C THR A 37 19.43 -3.76 -4.08
N GLU A 38 19.91 -3.39 -5.28
CA GLU A 38 19.18 -3.57 -6.54
C GLU A 38 19.14 -5.03 -6.96
N GLU A 39 20.26 -5.76 -6.90
CA GLU A 39 20.32 -7.20 -7.18
C GLU A 39 19.38 -8.00 -6.26
N LYS A 40 19.35 -7.67 -4.96
CA LYS A 40 18.40 -8.27 -4.01
C LYS A 40 16.94 -7.96 -4.33
N SER A 41 16.66 -6.78 -4.90
CA SER A 41 15.31 -6.39 -5.34
C SER A 41 14.89 -7.17 -6.59
N GLU A 42 15.82 -7.34 -7.54
CA GLU A 42 15.61 -8.13 -8.76
C GLU A 42 15.39 -9.61 -8.47
N GLU A 43 16.17 -10.20 -7.56
CA GLU A 43 15.98 -11.59 -7.12
C GLU A 43 14.61 -11.80 -6.46
N GLN A 44 14.18 -10.85 -5.62
CA GLN A 44 12.85 -10.90 -5.00
C GLN A 44 11.73 -10.75 -6.03
N ALA A 45 11.89 -9.85 -7.01
CA ALA A 45 10.94 -9.67 -8.10
C ALA A 45 10.86 -10.92 -8.97
N ALA A 46 12.01 -11.50 -9.34
CA ALA A 46 12.09 -12.75 -10.09
C ALA A 46 11.41 -13.90 -9.33
N THR A 47 11.67 -14.03 -8.03
CA THR A 47 11.02 -15.03 -7.18
C THR A 47 9.50 -14.86 -7.15
N LYS A 48 9.00 -13.62 -7.07
CA LYS A 48 7.55 -13.32 -7.13
C LYS A 48 6.96 -13.71 -8.48
N ILE A 49 7.62 -13.38 -9.58
CA ILE A 49 7.18 -13.71 -10.95
C ILE A 49 7.17 -15.23 -11.14
N GLN A 50 8.21 -15.94 -10.69
CA GLN A 50 8.30 -17.40 -10.76
C GLN A 50 7.22 -18.09 -9.93
N ALA A 51 6.98 -17.62 -8.70
CA ALA A 51 5.92 -18.13 -7.83
C ALA A 51 4.54 -17.90 -8.46
N ALA A 52 4.29 -16.70 -8.99
CA ALA A 52 3.05 -16.35 -9.66
C ALA A 52 2.81 -17.21 -10.91
N PHE A 53 3.84 -17.41 -11.73
CA PHE A 53 3.76 -18.24 -12.94
C PHE A 53 3.55 -19.71 -12.62
N ARG A 54 4.27 -20.27 -11.63
CA ARG A 54 4.06 -21.65 -11.18
C ARG A 54 2.63 -21.85 -10.67
N GLY A 55 2.12 -20.90 -9.88
CA GLY A 55 0.72 -20.91 -9.45
C GLY A 55 -0.27 -20.81 -10.62
N HIS A 56 0.01 -19.95 -11.61
CA HIS A 56 -0.83 -19.81 -12.81
C HIS A 56 -0.87 -21.10 -13.64
N ARG A 57 0.27 -21.78 -13.85
CA ARG A 57 0.32 -23.06 -14.56
C ARG A 57 -0.53 -24.13 -13.89
N THR A 58 -0.43 -24.27 -12.56
CA THR A 58 -1.25 -25.23 -11.80
C THR A 58 -2.74 -24.90 -11.90
N ARG A 59 -3.12 -23.63 -11.71
CA ARG A 59 -4.52 -23.20 -11.85
C ARG A 59 -5.05 -23.43 -13.27
N LYS A 60 -4.26 -23.16 -14.30
CA LYS A 60 -4.64 -23.36 -15.70
C LYS A 60 -4.76 -24.84 -16.08
N SER A 61 -3.89 -25.71 -15.57
CA SER A 61 -4.02 -27.16 -15.81
C SER A 61 -5.23 -27.76 -15.11
N MET A 62 -5.57 -27.28 -13.91
CA MET A 62 -6.82 -27.67 -13.22
C MET A 62 -8.06 -27.15 -13.93
N SER A 63 -8.07 -25.88 -14.33
CA SER A 63 -9.17 -25.29 -15.12
C SER A 63 -9.36 -25.97 -16.48
N MET A 64 -8.28 -26.46 -17.11
CA MET A 64 -8.36 -27.26 -18.34
C MET A 64 -8.85 -28.69 -18.11
N LYS A 65 -8.58 -29.29 -16.95
CA LYS A 65 -9.15 -30.60 -16.59
C LYS A 65 -10.65 -30.51 -16.32
N THR A 66 -11.11 -29.43 -15.68
CA THR A 66 -12.54 -29.19 -15.43
C THR A 66 -13.31 -28.79 -16.70
N SER A 67 -12.64 -28.35 -17.77
CA SER A 67 -13.29 -28.02 -19.06
C SER A 67 -13.19 -29.12 -20.12
N LYS A 68 -12.28 -30.10 -19.97
CA LYS A 68 -12.21 -31.30 -20.82
C LYS A 68 -13.09 -32.45 -20.35
N GLN A 69 -13.52 -32.43 -19.10
CA GLN A 69 -14.78 -33.07 -18.75
C GLN A 69 -15.86 -32.17 -19.34
N GLN A 70 -16.29 -32.49 -20.57
CA GLN A 70 -17.64 -32.12 -20.96
C GLN A 70 -18.53 -32.57 -19.80
N PRO A 71 -19.38 -31.69 -19.25
CA PRO A 71 -20.52 -32.20 -18.54
C PRO A 71 -21.19 -33.14 -19.54
N GLN A 72 -21.23 -34.43 -19.22
CA GLN A 72 -22.32 -35.23 -19.74
C GLN A 72 -23.60 -34.41 -19.51
N PRO A 73 -24.60 -34.47 -20.39
CA PRO A 73 -25.91 -33.96 -20.03
C PRO A 73 -26.45 -34.83 -18.88
N GLU A 74 -25.90 -34.62 -17.69
CA GLU A 74 -26.48 -34.96 -16.41
C GLU A 74 -27.87 -34.29 -16.46
N PRO A 75 -28.95 -35.05 -16.28
CA PRO A 75 -30.26 -34.44 -16.18
C PRO A 75 -30.18 -33.33 -15.14
N GLN A 76 -30.55 -32.11 -15.51
CA GLN A 76 -30.60 -31.02 -14.55
C GLN A 76 -31.47 -31.51 -13.39
N PRO A 77 -30.97 -31.45 -12.14
CA PRO A 77 -31.72 -31.94 -11.00
C PRO A 77 -33.06 -31.22 -11.00
N THR A 78 -34.12 -32.01 -10.98
CA THR A 78 -35.47 -31.48 -10.92
C THR A 78 -35.64 -30.71 -9.62
N LYS A 79 -36.55 -29.75 -9.58
CA LYS A 79 -36.86 -28.98 -8.36
C LYS A 79 -37.15 -29.90 -7.16
N ALA A 80 -37.80 -31.03 -7.42
CA ALA A 80 -38.11 -32.04 -6.41
C ALA A 80 -36.88 -32.75 -5.85
N GLU A 81 -35.87 -33.04 -6.69
CA GLU A 81 -34.60 -33.62 -6.25
C GLU A 81 -33.78 -32.60 -5.45
N LEU A 82 -33.82 -31.32 -5.85
CA LEU A 82 -33.14 -30.25 -5.11
C LEU A 82 -33.81 -29.99 -3.75
N GLU A 83 -35.14 -29.89 -3.69
CA GLU A 83 -35.88 -29.82 -2.42
C GLU A 83 -35.68 -31.10 -1.58
N ALA A 84 -35.37 -32.23 -2.24
CA ALA A 84 -35.05 -33.46 -1.54
C ALA A 84 -33.69 -33.45 -0.85
N GLU A 85 -32.72 -32.77 -1.44
CA GLU A 85 -31.36 -32.60 -0.92
C GLU A 85 -31.28 -31.45 0.10
N PHE A 86 -32.08 -30.40 -0.09
CA PHE A 86 -32.13 -29.21 0.77
C PHE A 86 -33.36 -29.23 1.70
N ARG A 87 -33.40 -30.20 2.61
CA ARG A 87 -34.53 -30.34 3.55
C ARG A 87 -34.57 -29.19 4.55
N ALA A 88 -35.74 -28.56 4.69
CA ALA A 88 -35.96 -27.50 5.67
C ALA A 88 -35.79 -27.98 7.13
N ASP A 89 -35.94 -29.28 7.38
CA ASP A 89 -35.79 -29.88 8.70
C ASP A 89 -34.31 -30.18 9.04
N ASP A 90 -33.39 -30.07 8.07
CA ASP A 90 -31.96 -30.20 8.30
C ASP A 90 -31.42 -28.96 9.02
N LYS A 91 -31.14 -29.15 10.31
CA LYS A 91 -30.62 -28.10 11.19
C LYS A 91 -29.23 -27.61 10.75
N GLU A 92 -28.38 -28.48 10.24
CA GLU A 92 -27.03 -28.09 9.78
C GLU A 92 -27.13 -27.20 8.55
N LEU A 93 -27.98 -27.58 7.61
CA LEU A 93 -28.24 -26.80 6.41
C LEU A 93 -28.85 -25.43 6.73
N CYS A 94 -29.84 -25.38 7.61
CA CYS A 94 -30.45 -24.11 8.06
C CYS A 94 -29.43 -23.18 8.73
N ASN A 95 -28.55 -23.73 9.57
CA ASN A 95 -27.49 -22.96 10.22
C ASN A 95 -26.48 -22.43 9.19
N ALA A 96 -26.09 -23.24 8.20
CA ALA A 96 -25.20 -22.84 7.13
C ALA A 96 -25.82 -21.72 6.27
N ALA A 97 -27.08 -21.88 5.86
CA ALA A 97 -27.83 -20.87 5.11
C ALA A 97 -27.91 -19.55 5.90
N THR A 98 -28.25 -19.62 7.19
CA THR A 98 -28.28 -18.45 8.08
C THR A 98 -26.93 -17.75 8.14
N LYS A 99 -25.83 -18.50 8.24
CA LYS A 99 -24.47 -17.95 8.27
C LYS A 99 -24.10 -17.24 6.96
N ILE A 100 -24.47 -17.81 5.81
CA ILE A 100 -24.25 -17.21 4.49
C ILE A 100 -25.05 -15.90 4.37
N GLN A 101 -26.34 -15.92 4.72
CA GLN A 101 -27.21 -14.74 4.68
C GLN A 101 -26.70 -13.63 5.61
N ALA A 102 -26.31 -13.97 6.85
CA ALA A 102 -25.75 -13.01 7.80
C ALA A 102 -24.44 -12.40 7.29
N SER A 103 -23.56 -13.21 6.71
CA SER A 103 -22.30 -12.75 6.11
C SER A 103 -22.56 -11.79 4.94
N PHE A 104 -23.49 -12.14 4.04
CA PHE A 104 -23.86 -11.31 2.90
C PHE A 104 -24.47 -9.98 3.33
N ARG A 105 -25.44 -10.00 4.27
CA ARG A 105 -26.01 -8.77 4.82
C ARG A 105 -24.94 -7.88 5.44
N GLY A 106 -24.00 -8.47 6.17
CA GLY A 106 -22.85 -7.74 6.71
C GLY A 106 -21.93 -7.17 5.63
N HIS A 107 -21.69 -7.92 4.55
CA HIS A 107 -20.90 -7.44 3.41
C HIS A 107 -21.55 -6.25 2.72
N GLN A 108 -22.86 -6.31 2.46
CA GLN A 108 -23.61 -5.22 1.86
C GLN A 108 -23.54 -3.94 2.71
N ALA A 109 -23.78 -4.04 4.02
CA ALA A 109 -23.69 -2.89 4.92
C ALA A 109 -22.28 -2.26 4.94
N ARG A 110 -21.22 -3.08 4.91
CA ARG A 110 -19.84 -2.56 4.84
C ARG A 110 -19.55 -1.87 3.50
N LYS A 111 -20.02 -2.45 2.40
CA LYS A 111 -19.84 -1.91 1.05
C LYS A 111 -20.57 -0.56 0.89
N GLU A 112 -21.79 -0.46 1.40
CA GLU A 112 -22.55 0.81 1.39
C GLU A 112 -21.84 1.90 2.20
N LYS A 113 -21.31 1.57 3.38
CA LYS A 113 -20.52 2.52 4.18
C LYS A 113 -19.24 2.95 3.45
N GLU A 114 -18.52 2.02 2.84
CA GLU A 114 -17.32 2.34 2.08
C GLU A 114 -17.64 3.26 0.89
N GLN A 115 -18.75 3.00 0.20
CA GLN A 115 -19.21 3.86 -0.89
C GLN A 115 -19.58 5.27 -0.38
N ALA A 116 -20.33 5.36 0.71
CA ALA A 116 -20.69 6.65 1.31
C ALA A 116 -19.45 7.47 1.73
N VAL A 117 -18.41 6.82 2.27
CA VAL A 117 -17.14 7.50 2.59
C VAL A 117 -16.46 8.01 1.32
N LYS A 118 -16.41 7.21 0.25
CA LYS A 118 -15.83 7.64 -1.04
C LYS A 118 -16.59 8.82 -1.66
N ASP A 119 -17.91 8.77 -1.61
CA ASP A 119 -18.77 9.84 -2.13
C ASP A 119 -18.57 11.12 -1.30
N GLN A 120 -18.44 11.00 0.02
CA GLN A 120 -18.14 12.13 0.89
C GLN A 120 -16.74 12.72 0.64
N GLU A 121 -15.71 11.88 0.44
CA GLU A 121 -14.37 12.36 0.09
C GLU A 121 -14.34 13.07 -1.27
N GLN A 122 -15.13 12.62 -2.24
CA GLN A 122 -15.27 13.31 -3.53
C GLN A 122 -15.95 14.66 -3.35
N GLN A 123 -17.04 14.71 -2.58
CA GLN A 123 -17.73 15.95 -2.26
C GLN A 123 -16.80 16.95 -1.54
N ASP A 124 -16.05 16.49 -0.53
CA ASP A 124 -15.10 17.32 0.20
C ASP A 124 -14.01 17.88 -0.73
N LYS A 125 -13.52 17.11 -1.70
CA LYS A 125 -12.57 17.58 -2.71
C LYS A 125 -13.16 18.66 -3.60
N GLU A 126 -14.37 18.43 -4.13
CA GLU A 126 -15.07 19.43 -4.94
C GLU A 126 -15.32 20.72 -4.15
N ASP A 127 -15.66 20.59 -2.87
CA ASP A 127 -15.91 21.75 -2.02
C ASP A 127 -14.63 22.50 -1.70
N ILE A 128 -13.49 21.81 -1.51
CA ILE A 128 -12.16 22.45 -1.39
C ILE A 128 -11.81 23.24 -2.66
N GLU A 129 -12.10 22.70 -3.85
CA GLU A 129 -11.83 23.41 -5.12
C GLU A 129 -12.64 24.70 -5.28
N LYS A 130 -13.81 24.80 -4.63
CA LYS A 130 -14.67 25.99 -4.65
C LYS A 130 -14.25 27.08 -3.65
N ILE A 131 -13.26 26.82 -2.79
CA ILE A 131 -12.83 27.76 -1.76
C ILE A 131 -12.00 28.91 -2.37
N ASP A 132 -12.43 30.15 -2.13
CA ASP A 132 -11.61 31.32 -2.46
C ASP A 132 -10.53 31.56 -1.40
N LEU A 133 -9.29 31.18 -1.72
CA LEU A 133 -8.12 31.37 -0.86
C LEU A 133 -7.75 32.84 -0.66
N SER A 134 -8.26 33.76 -1.49
CA SER A 134 -7.98 35.18 -1.38
C SER A 134 -8.90 35.88 -0.37
N ASP A 135 -9.98 35.23 0.09
CA ASP A 135 -10.92 35.83 1.04
C ASP A 135 -10.22 36.13 2.40
N PRO A 136 -10.13 37.40 2.81
CA PRO A 136 -9.56 37.77 4.09
C PRO A 136 -10.32 37.19 5.30
N ASN A 137 -11.64 36.97 5.18
CA ASN A 137 -12.44 36.44 6.29
C ASN A 137 -12.20 34.94 6.49
N LEU A 138 -12.15 34.17 5.40
CA LEU A 138 -11.74 32.77 5.42
C LEU A 138 -10.36 32.59 6.06
N ASN A 139 -9.37 33.39 5.65
CA ASN A 139 -8.01 33.32 6.20
C ASN A 139 -7.96 33.59 7.71
N LYS A 140 -8.72 34.58 8.19
CA LYS A 140 -8.87 34.85 9.64
C LYS A 140 -9.49 33.66 10.38
N ALA A 141 -10.54 33.07 9.81
CA ALA A 141 -11.20 31.90 10.39
C ALA A 141 -10.27 30.69 10.46
N ALA A 142 -9.57 30.37 9.36
CA ALA A 142 -8.58 29.30 9.29
C ALA A 142 -7.49 29.46 10.34
N THR A 143 -6.93 30.67 10.48
CA THR A 143 -5.91 30.98 11.50
C THR A 143 -6.44 30.71 12.92
N LYS A 144 -7.69 31.09 13.22
CA LYS A 144 -8.31 30.85 14.53
C LYS A 144 -8.51 29.35 14.81
N ILE A 145 -8.95 28.58 13.81
CA ILE A 145 -9.13 27.13 13.90
C ILE A 145 -7.78 26.44 14.14
N GLN A 146 -6.75 26.81 13.37
CA GLN A 146 -5.39 26.27 13.49
C GLN A 146 -4.79 26.56 14.88
N ALA A 147 -4.91 27.78 15.37
CA ALA A 147 -4.41 28.15 16.70
C ALA A 147 -5.12 27.37 17.82
N SER A 148 -6.45 27.23 17.73
CA SER A 148 -7.25 26.45 18.69
C SER A 148 -6.82 24.97 18.69
N PHE A 149 -6.68 24.36 17.51
CA PHE A 149 -6.28 22.96 17.37
C PHE A 149 -4.85 22.72 17.87
N ARG A 150 -3.90 23.60 17.52
CA ARG A 150 -2.51 23.55 18.03
C ARG A 150 -2.50 23.56 19.55
N GLY A 151 -3.27 24.46 20.17
CA GLY A 151 -3.41 24.53 21.62
C GLY A 151 -4.09 23.28 22.22
N HIS A 152 -5.12 22.74 21.56
CA HIS A 152 -5.78 21.51 22.00
C HIS A 152 -4.82 20.32 21.99
N LYS A 153 -4.02 20.17 20.93
CA LYS A 153 -3.02 19.09 20.80
C LYS A 153 -2.01 19.14 21.95
N VAL A 154 -1.42 20.32 22.22
CA VAL A 154 -0.48 20.49 23.35
C VAL A 154 -1.14 20.12 24.68
N ARG A 155 -2.36 20.58 24.94
CA ARG A 155 -3.07 20.26 26.20
C ARG A 155 -3.42 18.78 26.34
N LYS A 156 -3.61 18.07 25.22
CA LYS A 156 -3.85 16.62 25.22
C LYS A 156 -2.55 15.85 25.49
N ASP A 157 -1.44 16.31 24.95
CA ASP A 157 -0.13 15.65 25.09
C ASP A 157 0.51 15.86 26.48
N VAL A 158 0.08 16.89 27.23
CA VAL A 158 0.58 17.22 28.59
C VAL A 158 -0.28 16.59 29.70
N LYS A 159 -1.41 15.95 29.36
CA LYS A 159 -2.26 15.19 30.29
C LYS A 159 -1.93 13.71 30.22
#